data_AF-A0A9P7GX79-F1
#
_entry.id   AF-A0A9P7GX79-F1
#
_cell.length_a   1.000
_cell.length_b   1.000
_cell.length_c   1.000
_cell.angle_alpha   90.00
_cell.angle_beta   90.00
_cell.angle_gamma   90.00
#
_symmetry.space_group_name_H-M   'P 1'
#
loop_
_entity.id
_entity.type
_entity.pdbx_description
1 polymer ?
#
loop_
_entity_poly.entity_id
_entity_poly.type
_entity_poly.pdbx_seq_one_letter_code
_entity_poly.pdbx_strand_id
1 'polypeptide(L)'
;MDNLTLNHRSIANMGTTAQRTASPGQDVESRPSFEPSVPRYQSNSQPFAGRLGANQAYVVDGVTSEDEKLLQHQPDATPHMSFRELMDCRPITNINLWKAALIEGIGTLLFVYITIWANSSPNVIPASPTQQLGNFDNAAFIGPLIGGILNLVFITLFITSFGAISGAHFNPLITFATFCARLCSLPRMILYIAAQVGGSALAGLLVRASWGGRDFKTGGCWLFTEVVPPREIFVVELVSATILLFLAFGVGLDPRQAKVIGPALGPLLVGLSVGTMSFASAFTRYGYGGAGLNPARCMGAFVGSRFPTWHWIHWVADGIACIIHGVCYYFIPPWTEVRQ
;
A
#
# COMPACT_ATOMS: atom_id res chain seq x y z
N MET A 1 -68.65 38.88 -52.67
CA MET A 1 -67.18 38.91 -52.77
C MET A 1 -66.67 37.47 -52.71
N ASP A 2 -66.72 36.81 -53.87
CA ASP A 2 -65.71 35.95 -54.50
C ASP A 2 -64.74 35.19 -53.56
N ASN A 3 -64.82 33.85 -53.51
CA ASN A 3 -63.98 32.86 -54.24
C ASN A 3 -62.54 32.76 -53.65
N LEU A 4 -61.89 31.62 -53.42
CA LEU A 4 -61.93 30.30 -54.05
C LEU A 4 -61.13 29.29 -53.18
N THR A 5 -61.60 28.04 -53.20
CA THR A 5 -60.98 26.76 -52.83
C THR A 5 -59.81 26.31 -53.73
N LEU A 6 -58.96 25.37 -53.26
CA LEU A 6 -58.29 24.22 -53.95
C LEU A 6 -56.95 23.90 -53.24
N ASN A 7 -56.61 22.75 -52.66
CA ASN A 7 -56.70 21.31 -52.97
C ASN A 7 -55.66 20.77 -53.98
N HIS A 8 -54.84 19.82 -53.48
CA HIS A 8 -54.18 18.66 -54.12
C HIS A 8 -53.15 18.77 -55.27
N ARG A 9 -51.99 18.09 -55.08
CA ARG A 9 -51.35 17.00 -55.89
C ARG A 9 -49.82 17.01 -55.67
N SER A 10 -49.18 15.98 -55.09
CA SER A 10 -48.86 14.63 -55.61
C SER A 10 -48.08 14.61 -56.92
N ILE A 11 -46.81 14.19 -56.87
CA ILE A 11 -46.18 13.36 -57.91
C ILE A 11 -45.39 12.24 -57.22
N ALA A 12 -45.75 11.02 -57.62
CA ALA A 12 -45.18 9.73 -57.24
C ALA A 12 -44.07 9.29 -58.21
N ASN A 13 -43.25 8.32 -57.80
CA ASN A 13 -43.03 6.99 -58.43
C ASN A 13 -41.65 6.42 -58.08
N MET A 14 -41.62 5.22 -57.46
CA MET A 14 -41.27 3.92 -58.08
C MET A 14 -39.90 3.95 -58.77
N GLY A 15 -38.85 3.27 -58.33
CA GLY A 15 -38.75 1.87 -57.94
C GLY A 15 -38.15 1.08 -59.11
N THR A 16 -36.92 0.57 -58.98
CA THR A 16 -36.46 -0.72 -59.56
C THR A 16 -34.99 -1.03 -59.29
N THR A 17 -34.80 -2.31 -58.98
CA THR A 17 -33.60 -3.14 -58.81
C THR A 17 -32.61 -3.08 -59.98
N ALA A 18 -31.30 -3.13 -59.70
CA ALA A 18 -30.31 -3.70 -60.62
C ALA A 18 -29.06 -4.21 -59.89
N GLN A 19 -28.88 -5.53 -59.94
CA GLN A 19 -27.63 -6.24 -59.65
C GLN A 19 -26.51 -5.75 -60.57
N ARG A 20 -25.29 -5.61 -60.03
CA ARG A 20 -24.02 -5.70 -60.78
C ARG A 20 -23.07 -6.58 -59.96
N THR A 21 -23.06 -7.89 -60.22
CA THR A 21 -22.10 -8.61 -61.09
C THR A 21 -20.72 -8.77 -60.44
N ALA A 22 -20.48 -9.96 -59.89
CA ALA A 22 -19.16 -10.51 -59.64
C ALA A 22 -18.46 -10.86 -60.96
N SER A 23 -17.14 -10.67 -61.01
CA SER A 23 -16.22 -11.27 -61.99
C SER A 23 -14.79 -11.24 -61.40
N PRO A 24 -13.84 -12.08 -61.86
CA PRO A 24 -13.12 -13.00 -60.99
C PRO A 24 -11.63 -12.68 -60.92
N GLY A 25 -10.94 -13.24 -59.92
CA GLY A 25 -9.48 -13.38 -59.95
C GLY A 25 -8.69 -12.09 -59.74
N GLN A 26 -8.42 -11.79 -58.47
CA GLN A 26 -7.06 -11.45 -58.08
C GLN A 26 -6.79 -12.22 -56.80
N ASP A 27 -6.05 -13.32 -56.94
CA ASP A 27 -5.39 -14.00 -55.83
C ASP A 27 -4.50 -12.95 -55.15
N VAL A 28 -5.00 -12.35 -54.08
CA VAL A 28 -4.12 -11.74 -53.08
C VAL A 28 -3.44 -12.92 -52.43
N GLU A 29 -2.28 -13.25 -52.98
CA GLU A 29 -1.35 -14.23 -52.45
C GLU A 29 -1.25 -14.01 -50.94
N SER A 30 -1.90 -14.89 -50.18
CA SER A 30 -1.84 -14.87 -48.73
C SER A 30 -0.37 -15.09 -48.40
N ARG A 31 0.33 -14.01 -48.02
CA ARG A 31 1.68 -14.13 -47.46
C ARG A 31 1.60 -15.23 -46.41
N PRO A 32 2.37 -16.31 -46.52
CA PRO A 32 2.47 -17.25 -45.41
C PRO A 32 2.86 -16.40 -44.21
N SER A 33 2.01 -16.43 -43.18
CA SER A 33 2.34 -15.86 -41.88
C SER A 33 3.51 -16.67 -41.35
N PHE A 34 4.72 -16.28 -41.77
CA PHE A 34 5.91 -16.53 -41.00
C PHE A 34 5.66 -15.80 -39.68
N GLU A 35 5.03 -16.48 -38.72
CA GLU A 35 5.28 -16.18 -37.32
C GLU A 35 6.77 -16.47 -37.16
N PRO A 36 7.64 -15.45 -37.07
CA PRO A 36 8.98 -15.75 -36.61
C PRO A 36 8.79 -16.35 -35.22
N SER A 37 9.58 -17.36 -34.88
CA SER A 37 9.69 -17.90 -33.52
C SER A 37 10.33 -16.85 -32.60
N VAL A 38 9.70 -15.68 -32.50
CA VAL A 38 10.08 -14.60 -31.59
C VAL A 38 9.84 -15.13 -30.19
N PRO A 39 10.82 -15.04 -29.28
CA PRO A 39 10.60 -15.39 -27.89
C PRO A 39 9.42 -14.56 -27.36
N ARG A 40 8.36 -15.22 -26.90
CA ARG A 40 7.26 -14.55 -26.19
C ARG A 40 7.75 -14.25 -24.78
N TYR A 41 7.94 -12.98 -24.47
CA TYR A 41 8.28 -12.53 -23.12
C TYR A 41 7.00 -12.32 -22.32
N GLN A 42 6.91 -12.96 -21.15
CA GLN A 42 5.85 -12.74 -20.17
C GLN A 42 6.42 -12.00 -18.97
N SER A 43 5.61 -11.14 -18.34
CA SER A 43 6.00 -10.50 -17.09
C SER A 43 6.11 -11.57 -16.00
N ASN A 44 7.22 -11.53 -15.25
CA ASN A 44 7.45 -12.42 -14.12
C ASN A 44 6.75 -11.86 -12.87
N SER A 45 5.43 -12.03 -12.79
CA SER A 45 4.61 -11.60 -11.67
C SER A 45 4.31 -12.81 -10.77
N GLN A 46 4.77 -12.78 -9.52
CA GLN A 46 4.47 -13.83 -8.54
C GLN A 46 3.17 -13.50 -7.79
N PRO A 47 2.21 -14.44 -7.65
CA PRO A 47 0.93 -14.17 -7.00
C PRO A 47 1.07 -14.02 -5.48
N PHE A 48 0.37 -13.06 -4.87
CA PHE A 48 0.42 -12.83 -3.43
C PHE A 48 -0.86 -12.09 -3.01
N ALA A 49 -1.59 -12.59 -2.01
CA ALA A 49 -2.87 -12.02 -1.61
C ALA A 49 -2.74 -10.70 -0.83
N GLY A 50 -1.66 -10.55 -0.04
CA GLY A 50 -1.42 -9.37 0.80
C GLY A 50 -0.86 -8.14 0.08
N ARG A 51 -1.05 -7.98 -1.24
CA ARG A 51 -0.40 -6.90 -2.02
C ARG A 51 -1.15 -5.58 -1.91
N LEU A 52 -0.58 -4.59 -1.20
CA LEU A 52 -1.13 -3.23 -1.17
C LEU A 52 -1.02 -2.51 -2.52
N GLY A 53 0.02 -2.86 -3.31
CA GLY A 53 0.47 -2.03 -4.42
C GLY A 53 0.21 -2.49 -5.84
N ALA A 54 -0.50 -3.58 -6.07
CA ALA A 54 -0.78 -4.04 -7.43
C ALA A 54 -1.93 -5.03 -7.47
N ASN A 55 -2.79 -4.83 -8.47
CA ASN A 55 -3.73 -5.78 -9.08
C ASN A 55 -3.99 -7.07 -8.28
N GLN A 56 -5.07 -7.10 -7.50
CA GLN A 56 -5.59 -8.34 -6.90
C GLN A 56 -5.94 -9.41 -7.94
N ALA A 57 -5.83 -9.11 -9.24
CA ALA A 57 -5.86 -10.06 -10.35
C ALA A 57 -4.76 -11.14 -10.31
N TYR A 58 -3.85 -11.12 -9.33
CA TYR A 58 -2.87 -12.17 -9.08
C TYR A 58 -3.17 -12.99 -7.80
N VAL A 59 -4.42 -13.01 -7.36
CA VAL A 59 -4.92 -13.94 -6.35
C VAL A 59 -5.34 -15.23 -7.04
N VAL A 60 -4.97 -16.36 -6.43
CA VAL A 60 -5.23 -17.69 -6.98
C VAL A 60 -6.39 -18.36 -6.23
N ASP A 61 -7.39 -18.82 -6.98
CA ASP A 61 -8.61 -19.42 -6.44
C ASP A 61 -8.48 -20.94 -6.20
N GLY A 62 -7.39 -21.57 -6.66
CA GLY A 62 -7.09 -22.99 -6.39
C GLY A 62 -7.90 -23.99 -7.23
N VAL A 63 -8.45 -23.55 -8.37
CA VAL A 63 -9.36 -24.38 -9.19
C VAL A 63 -8.59 -25.31 -10.14
N THR A 64 -7.38 -24.93 -10.55
CA THR A 64 -6.58 -25.72 -11.51
C THR A 64 -5.47 -26.52 -10.83
N SER A 65 -5.02 -27.60 -11.47
CA SER A 65 -3.89 -28.40 -10.98
C SER A 65 -2.55 -27.64 -10.96
N GLU A 66 -2.43 -26.57 -11.75
CA GLU A 66 -1.28 -25.66 -11.70
C GLU A 66 -1.36 -24.74 -10.48
N ASP A 67 -2.56 -24.30 -10.11
CA ASP A 67 -2.79 -23.51 -8.88
C ASP A 67 -2.44 -24.31 -7.62
N GLU A 68 -2.83 -25.59 -7.57
CA GLU A 68 -2.47 -26.47 -6.44
C GLU A 68 -0.96 -26.62 -6.28
N LYS A 69 -0.21 -26.84 -7.37
CA LYS A 69 1.26 -26.92 -7.34
C LYS A 69 1.89 -25.62 -6.86
N LEU A 70 1.36 -24.49 -7.31
CA LEU A 70 1.82 -23.17 -6.89
C LEU A 70 1.58 -22.95 -5.40
N LEU A 71 0.38 -23.28 -4.90
CA LEU A 71 0.01 -23.12 -3.49
C LEU A 71 0.87 -23.97 -2.55
N GLN A 72 1.40 -25.11 -3.00
CA GLN A 72 2.37 -25.91 -2.21
C GLN A 72 3.68 -25.16 -1.94
N HIS A 73 4.07 -24.23 -2.81
CA HIS A 73 5.32 -23.45 -2.67
C HIS A 73 5.07 -22.00 -2.26
N GLN A 74 3.84 -21.52 -2.41
CA GLN A 74 3.42 -20.16 -2.10
C GLN A 74 1.97 -20.14 -1.59
N PRO A 75 1.72 -20.55 -0.33
CA PRO A 75 0.38 -20.66 0.23
C PRO A 75 -0.32 -19.30 0.35
N ASP A 76 0.45 -18.21 0.43
CA ASP A 76 -0.09 -16.85 0.51
C ASP A 76 -0.46 -16.24 -0.86
N ALA A 77 -0.52 -17.06 -1.92
CA ALA A 77 -1.16 -16.70 -3.18
C ALA A 77 -2.70 -16.68 -3.10
N THR A 78 -3.29 -17.32 -2.08
CA THR A 78 -4.74 -17.32 -1.81
C THR A 78 -5.09 -16.55 -0.53
N PRO A 79 -6.24 -15.87 -0.48
CA PRO A 79 -6.73 -15.20 0.73
C PRO A 79 -7.31 -16.16 1.77
N HIS A 80 -7.45 -17.45 1.44
CA HIS A 80 -8.10 -18.46 2.27
C HIS A 80 -7.11 -19.47 2.86
N MET A 81 -6.04 -18.99 3.49
CA MET A 81 -5.13 -19.89 4.22
C MET A 81 -5.78 -20.43 5.50
N SER A 82 -5.76 -21.75 5.66
CA SER A 82 -5.99 -22.39 6.95
C SER A 82 -4.87 -22.02 7.93
N PHE A 83 -5.12 -22.19 9.24
CA PHE A 83 -4.08 -21.93 10.24
C PHE A 83 -2.81 -22.79 10.02
N ARG A 84 -2.97 -24.01 9.49
CA ARG A 84 -1.82 -24.89 9.19
C ARG A 84 -0.98 -24.37 8.03
N GLU A 85 -1.62 -23.89 6.97
CA GLU A 85 -0.93 -23.31 5.80
C GLU A 85 -0.27 -21.97 6.15
N LEU A 86 -0.93 -21.18 7.00
CA LEU A 86 -0.37 -19.91 7.48
C LEU A 86 0.97 -20.12 8.21
N MET A 87 1.06 -21.21 8.99
CA MET A 87 2.23 -21.56 9.81
C MET A 87 3.23 -22.46 9.07
N ASP A 88 2.98 -22.78 7.80
CA ASP A 88 3.86 -23.64 7.02
C ASP A 88 5.19 -22.94 6.71
N CYS A 89 6.29 -23.60 7.06
CA CYS A 89 7.65 -23.10 6.85
C CYS A 89 8.26 -23.52 5.51
N ARG A 90 7.66 -24.44 4.75
CA ARG A 90 8.17 -24.88 3.43
C ARG A 90 8.48 -23.72 2.48
N PRO A 91 7.70 -22.63 2.41
CA PRO A 91 8.00 -21.49 1.54
C PRO A 91 9.34 -20.81 1.80
N ILE A 92 10.02 -21.06 2.94
CA ILE A 92 11.33 -20.47 3.21
C ILE A 92 12.41 -20.90 2.21
N THR A 93 12.25 -22.04 1.54
CA THR A 93 13.18 -22.50 0.50
C THR A 93 12.92 -21.85 -0.85
N ASN A 94 11.83 -21.08 -1.00
CA ASN A 94 11.47 -20.41 -2.24
C ASN A 94 12.33 -19.15 -2.46
N ILE A 95 13.17 -19.17 -3.49
CA ILE A 95 14.05 -18.05 -3.82
C ILE A 95 13.29 -16.75 -4.14
N ASN A 96 12.07 -16.85 -4.69
CA ASN A 96 11.27 -15.67 -5.01
C ASN A 96 10.80 -14.95 -3.74
N LEU A 97 10.59 -15.70 -2.65
CA LEU A 97 10.28 -15.11 -1.35
C LEU A 97 11.45 -14.25 -0.83
N TRP A 98 12.67 -14.76 -0.95
CA TRP A 98 13.89 -14.02 -0.59
C TRP A 98 14.11 -12.78 -1.45
N LYS A 99 13.85 -12.88 -2.77
CA LYS A 99 13.88 -11.71 -3.67
C LYS A 99 12.86 -10.66 -3.24
N ALA A 100 11.64 -11.08 -2.91
CA ALA A 100 10.60 -10.17 -2.43
C ALA A 100 10.99 -9.51 -1.09
N ALA A 101 11.56 -10.28 -0.15
CA ALA A 101 12.05 -9.75 1.12
C ALA A 101 13.23 -8.77 0.94
N LEU A 102 14.18 -9.06 0.03
CA LEU A 102 15.25 -8.13 -0.32
C LEU A 102 14.67 -6.82 -0.86
N ILE A 103 13.65 -6.90 -1.72
CA ILE A 103 12.98 -5.73 -2.28
C ILE A 103 12.21 -4.94 -1.21
N GLU A 104 11.58 -5.61 -0.24
CA GLU A 104 11.04 -4.95 0.96
C GLU A 104 12.12 -4.20 1.73
N GLY A 105 13.29 -4.81 1.94
CA GLY A 105 14.42 -4.17 2.61
C GLY A 105 14.94 -2.93 1.86
N ILE A 106 15.14 -3.04 0.55
CA ILE A 106 15.60 -1.92 -0.30
C ILE A 106 14.56 -0.80 -0.33
N GLY A 107 13.29 -1.14 -0.58
CA GLY A 107 12.23 -0.15 -0.62
C GLY A 107 12.03 0.52 0.75
N THR A 108 12.11 -0.23 1.85
CA THR A 108 12.07 0.34 3.22
C THR A 108 13.25 1.26 3.47
N LEU A 109 14.47 0.88 3.06
CA LEU A 109 15.65 1.73 3.19
C LEU A 109 15.43 3.09 2.51
N LEU A 110 15.01 3.07 1.25
CA LEU A 110 14.84 4.29 0.45
C LEU A 110 13.68 5.14 1.00
N PHE A 111 12.54 4.52 1.29
CA PHE A 111 11.36 5.17 1.83
C PHE A 111 11.60 5.76 3.22
N VAL A 112 12.21 5.00 4.13
CA VAL A 112 12.53 5.47 5.47
C VAL A 112 13.58 6.58 5.42
N TYR A 113 14.62 6.46 4.60
CA TYR A 113 15.63 7.52 4.46
C TYR A 113 14.97 8.85 4.08
N ILE A 114 14.18 8.86 3.00
CA ILE A 114 13.59 10.10 2.49
C ILE A 114 12.53 10.67 3.44
N THR A 115 11.71 9.82 4.07
CA THR A 115 10.68 10.29 5.02
C THR A 115 11.25 10.70 6.37
N ILE A 116 12.40 10.16 6.80
CA ILE A 116 13.12 10.68 7.95
C ILE A 116 13.73 12.03 7.58
N TRP A 117 14.47 12.11 6.47
CA TRP A 117 15.14 13.32 6.03
C TRP A 117 14.18 14.50 5.89
N ALA A 118 13.08 14.31 5.17
CA ALA A 118 12.05 15.33 4.95
C ALA A 118 11.35 15.80 6.24
N ASN A 119 11.38 15.00 7.31
CA ASN A 119 10.72 15.29 8.58
C ASN A 119 11.71 15.55 9.72
N SER A 120 12.99 15.75 9.42
CA SER A 120 14.03 15.95 10.42
C SER A 120 14.07 17.39 10.91
N SER A 121 14.25 17.57 12.22
CA SER A 121 14.40 18.85 12.88
C SER A 121 15.38 18.72 14.06
N PRO A 122 15.96 19.81 14.57
CA PRO A 122 16.80 19.76 15.76
C PRO A 122 16.06 19.11 16.94
N ASN A 123 16.78 18.31 17.74
CA ASN A 123 16.21 17.61 18.89
C ASN A 123 16.00 18.56 20.10
N VAL A 124 15.11 19.53 19.95
CA VAL A 124 14.75 20.53 20.96
C VAL A 124 13.24 20.68 21.05
N ILE A 125 12.74 21.02 22.24
CA ILE A 125 11.31 21.25 22.47
C ILE A 125 10.87 22.45 21.61
N PRO A 126 9.86 22.30 20.73
CA PRO A 126 9.33 23.42 19.96
C PRO A 126 8.74 24.50 20.88
N ALA A 127 8.69 25.73 20.39
CA ALA A 127 8.00 26.82 21.08
C ALA A 127 6.56 26.41 21.43
N SER A 128 6.11 26.78 22.63
CA SER A 128 4.75 26.48 23.06
C SER A 128 3.74 27.28 22.21
N PRO A 129 2.61 26.68 21.82
CA PRO A 129 1.60 27.40 21.04
C PRO A 129 0.96 28.54 21.86
N THR A 130 0.53 29.61 21.20
CA THR A 130 -0.19 30.71 21.87
C THR A 130 -1.63 30.31 22.19
N GLN A 131 -2.26 31.03 23.13
CA GLN A 131 -3.66 30.78 23.48
C GLN A 131 -4.62 31.14 22.34
N GLN A 132 -4.28 32.13 21.51
CA GLN A 132 -5.16 32.65 20.46
C GLN A 132 -5.28 31.69 19.27
N LEU A 133 -4.15 31.13 18.83
CA LEU A 133 -4.08 30.28 17.65
C LEU A 133 -3.95 28.79 18.02
N GLY A 134 -3.72 28.47 19.29
CA GLY A 134 -3.66 27.10 19.81
C GLY A 134 -2.69 26.23 19.01
N ASN A 135 -3.09 25.01 18.68
CA ASN A 135 -2.26 24.06 17.93
C ASN A 135 -1.84 24.53 16.52
N PHE A 136 -2.46 25.58 15.98
CA PHE A 136 -2.10 26.14 14.68
C PHE A 136 -0.93 27.14 14.74
N ASP A 137 -0.52 27.58 15.93
CA ASP A 137 0.56 28.55 16.14
C ASP A 137 1.91 27.92 16.47
N ASN A 138 2.31 26.91 15.70
CA ASN A 138 3.55 26.21 16.01
C ASN A 138 4.32 25.85 14.74
N ALA A 139 5.65 25.97 14.80
CA ALA A 139 6.53 25.34 13.83
C ALA A 139 6.28 23.81 13.76
N ALA A 140 5.78 23.23 14.86
CA ALA A 140 5.28 21.86 14.96
C ALA A 140 3.99 21.58 14.17
N PHE A 141 3.31 22.59 13.60
CA PHE A 141 2.23 22.41 12.62
C PHE A 141 2.78 22.34 11.19
N ILE A 142 3.74 23.22 10.86
CA ILE A 142 4.34 23.30 9.52
C ILE A 142 5.09 22.01 9.16
N GLY A 143 5.89 21.50 10.09
CA GLY A 143 6.66 20.27 9.89
C GLY A 143 5.76 19.09 9.48
N PRO A 144 4.71 18.76 10.26
CA PRO A 144 3.76 17.72 9.90
C PRO A 144 2.86 18.01 8.70
N LEU A 145 2.55 19.28 8.40
CA LEU A 145 1.81 19.62 7.18
C LEU A 145 2.60 19.21 5.94
N ILE A 146 3.86 19.66 5.86
CA ILE A 146 4.77 19.30 4.76
C ILE A 146 5.07 17.80 4.81
N GLY A 147 5.36 17.29 5.99
CA GLY A 147 5.65 15.89 6.26
C GLY A 147 4.55 14.93 5.82
N GLY A 148 3.30 15.22 6.16
CA GLY A 148 2.14 14.41 5.80
C GLY A 148 1.90 14.40 4.29
N ILE A 149 2.01 15.54 3.62
CA ILE A 149 1.89 15.64 2.16
C ILE A 149 3.01 14.86 1.47
N LEU A 150 4.26 15.01 1.93
CA LEU A 150 5.39 14.26 1.37
C LEU A 150 5.27 12.76 1.62
N ASN A 151 4.87 12.35 2.82
CA ASN A 151 4.66 10.93 3.15
C ASN A 151 3.60 10.31 2.25
N LEU A 152 2.48 11.01 2.00
CA LEU A 152 1.43 10.60 1.05
C LEU A 152 2.00 10.35 -0.34
N VAL A 153 2.74 11.31 -0.87
CA VAL A 153 3.30 11.22 -2.23
C VAL A 153 4.34 10.11 -2.30
N PHE A 154 5.28 10.07 -1.35
CA PHE A 154 6.33 9.06 -1.33
C PHE A 154 5.75 7.66 -1.24
N ILE A 155 4.88 7.37 -0.26
CA ILE A 155 4.36 6.01 -0.11
C ILE A 155 3.53 5.59 -1.32
N THR A 156 2.77 6.50 -1.94
CA THR A 156 2.05 6.23 -3.19
C THR A 156 3.00 5.78 -4.29
N LEU A 157 4.08 6.53 -4.50
CA LEU A 157 5.07 6.23 -5.54
C LEU A 157 5.81 4.93 -5.23
N PHE A 158 6.27 4.74 -3.99
CA PHE A 158 6.96 3.52 -3.58
C PHE A 158 6.06 2.28 -3.73
N ILE A 159 4.80 2.36 -3.29
CA ILE A 159 3.83 1.27 -3.47
C ILE A 159 3.62 0.98 -4.95
N THR A 160 3.45 2.00 -5.79
CA THR A 160 3.27 1.84 -7.24
C THR A 160 4.50 1.21 -7.92
N SER A 161 5.71 1.63 -7.54
CA SER A 161 6.95 1.17 -8.18
C SER A 161 7.36 -0.25 -7.76
N PHE A 162 7.13 -0.62 -6.50
CA PHE A 162 7.63 -1.88 -5.94
C PHE A 162 6.54 -2.92 -5.69
N GLY A 163 5.26 -2.50 -5.73
CA GLY A 163 4.11 -3.35 -5.44
C GLY A 163 4.01 -4.57 -6.35
N ALA A 164 4.52 -4.48 -7.58
CA ALA A 164 4.60 -5.58 -8.55
C ALA A 164 5.57 -6.71 -8.15
N ILE A 165 6.47 -6.49 -7.18
CA ILE A 165 7.46 -7.49 -6.78
C ILE A 165 7.13 -8.05 -5.38
N SER A 166 7.04 -7.18 -4.37
CA SER A 166 6.87 -7.62 -2.97
C SER A 166 5.46 -7.42 -2.40
N GLY A 167 4.61 -6.66 -3.07
CA GLY A 167 3.38 -6.13 -2.48
C GLY A 167 3.58 -4.80 -1.72
N ALA A 168 4.83 -4.34 -1.59
CA ALA A 168 5.23 -3.03 -1.06
C ALA A 168 4.65 -2.70 0.32
N HIS A 169 4.92 -3.54 1.32
CA HIS A 169 4.47 -3.27 2.69
C HIS A 169 5.29 -2.15 3.35
N PHE A 170 6.63 -2.24 3.24
CA PHE A 170 7.62 -1.31 3.79
C PHE A 170 7.45 -0.96 5.28
N ASN A 171 6.70 -1.79 6.00
CA ASN A 171 6.17 -1.48 7.30
C ASN A 171 5.83 -2.77 8.06
N PRO A 172 6.43 -2.99 9.24
CA PRO A 172 6.06 -4.09 10.11
C PRO A 172 4.59 -4.08 10.53
N LEU A 173 3.97 -2.90 10.72
CA LEU A 173 2.53 -2.78 11.04
C LEU A 173 1.68 -3.43 9.94
N ILE A 174 1.93 -3.08 8.68
CA ILE A 174 1.21 -3.66 7.53
C ILE A 174 1.51 -5.16 7.38
N THR A 175 2.78 -5.54 7.50
CA THR A 175 3.20 -6.93 7.32
C THR A 175 2.63 -7.85 8.39
N PHE A 176 2.60 -7.38 9.63
CA PHE A 176 2.00 -8.16 10.71
C PHE A 176 0.47 -8.18 10.61
N ALA A 177 -0.16 -7.07 10.24
CA ALA A 177 -1.61 -7.04 10.02
C ALA A 177 -2.04 -7.96 8.87
N THR A 178 -1.25 -8.06 7.78
CA THR A 178 -1.55 -8.97 6.66
C THR A 178 -1.41 -10.43 7.09
N PHE A 179 -0.47 -10.75 7.97
CA PHE A 179 -0.38 -12.06 8.60
C PHE A 179 -1.59 -12.35 9.49
N CYS A 180 -1.96 -11.42 10.38
CA CYS A 180 -3.14 -11.56 11.24
C CYS A 180 -4.45 -11.69 10.44
N ALA A 181 -4.53 -11.06 9.27
CA ALA A 181 -5.64 -11.17 8.32
C ALA A 181 -5.58 -12.44 7.43
N ARG A 182 -4.58 -13.32 7.61
CA ARG A 182 -4.35 -14.54 6.82
C ARG A 182 -4.09 -14.30 5.33
N LEU A 183 -3.47 -13.17 5.00
CA LEU A 183 -3.08 -12.79 3.64
C LEU A 183 -1.56 -12.88 3.41
N CYS A 184 -0.80 -13.24 4.45
CA CYS A 184 0.66 -13.35 4.43
C CYS A 184 1.08 -14.56 5.28
N SER A 185 1.92 -15.44 4.74
CA SER A 185 2.42 -16.61 5.45
C SER A 185 3.43 -16.23 6.55
N LEU A 186 3.62 -17.09 7.55
CA LEU A 186 4.59 -16.85 8.63
C LEU A 186 6.01 -16.62 8.11
N PRO A 187 6.56 -17.43 7.16
CA PRO A 187 7.90 -17.19 6.63
C PRO A 187 8.03 -15.83 5.94
N ARG A 188 7.02 -15.43 5.15
CA ARG A 188 7.02 -14.12 4.50
C ARG A 188 7.00 -13.00 5.53
N MET A 189 6.13 -13.08 6.53
CA MET A 189 6.05 -12.08 7.58
C MET A 189 7.40 -11.89 8.28
N ILE A 190 8.05 -12.97 8.70
CA ILE A 190 9.35 -12.92 9.38
C ILE A 190 10.41 -12.30 8.47
N LEU A 191 10.52 -12.77 7.23
CA LEU A 191 11.54 -12.27 6.29
C LEU A 191 11.32 -10.80 5.94
N TYR A 192 10.06 -10.38 5.73
CA TYR A 192 9.72 -8.99 5.44
C TYR A 192 10.04 -8.08 6.62
N ILE A 193 9.61 -8.43 7.84
CA ILE A 193 9.89 -7.62 9.03
C ILE A 193 11.40 -7.53 9.27
N ALA A 194 12.15 -8.62 9.14
CA ALA A 194 13.60 -8.62 9.28
C ALA A 194 14.28 -7.70 8.24
N ALA A 195 13.87 -7.81 6.97
CA ALA A 195 14.40 -6.97 5.90
C ALA A 195 14.03 -5.49 6.06
N GLN A 196 12.79 -5.19 6.46
CA GLN A 196 12.31 -3.84 6.74
C GLN A 196 13.10 -3.19 7.88
N VAL A 197 13.30 -3.91 8.99
CA VAL A 197 14.10 -3.41 10.12
C VAL A 197 15.56 -3.20 9.72
N GLY A 198 16.17 -4.15 8.99
CA GLY A 198 17.54 -4.02 8.50
C GLY A 198 17.73 -2.83 7.55
N GLY A 199 16.85 -2.70 6.56
CA GLY A 199 16.85 -1.57 5.61
C GLY A 199 16.63 -0.23 6.31
N SER A 200 15.72 -0.19 7.28
CA SER A 200 15.44 1.00 8.07
C SER A 200 16.62 1.42 8.98
N ALA A 201 17.29 0.45 9.61
CA ALA A 201 18.49 0.74 10.40
C ALA A 201 19.58 1.38 9.54
N LEU A 202 19.82 0.84 8.33
CA LEU A 202 20.77 1.42 7.39
C LEU A 202 20.34 2.82 6.93
N ALA A 203 19.04 3.03 6.66
CA ALA A 203 18.50 4.36 6.36
C ALA A 203 18.78 5.38 7.48
N GLY A 204 18.58 4.98 8.75
CA GLY A 204 18.91 5.80 9.92
C GLY A 204 20.38 6.22 9.98
N LEU A 205 21.29 5.29 9.71
CA LEU A 205 22.74 5.57 9.65
C LEU A 205 23.08 6.54 8.52
N LEU A 206 22.44 6.39 7.35
CA LEU A 206 22.60 7.30 6.23
C LEU A 206 22.08 8.70 6.55
N VAL A 207 20.92 8.81 7.21
CA VAL A 207 20.41 10.13 7.68
C VAL A 207 21.39 10.77 8.65
N ARG A 208 21.92 10.00 9.61
CA ARG A 208 22.93 10.51 10.56
C ARG A 208 24.15 11.07 9.83
N ALA A 209 24.62 10.37 8.79
CA ALA A 209 25.73 10.83 7.97
C ALA A 209 25.36 12.13 7.21
N SER A 210 24.18 12.19 6.59
CA SER A 210 23.68 13.36 5.86
C SER A 210 23.41 14.57 6.77
N TRP A 211 23.00 14.35 8.02
CA TRP A 211 22.74 15.40 9.01
C TRP A 211 24.03 15.93 9.67
N GLY A 212 25.11 15.15 9.64
CA GLY A 212 26.38 15.50 10.30
C GLY A 212 26.37 15.27 11.83
N GLY A 213 25.41 14.50 12.35
CA GLY A 213 25.28 14.30 13.80
C GLY A 213 24.07 13.48 14.21
N ARG A 214 23.91 13.28 15.53
CA ARG A 214 22.80 12.51 16.14
C ARG A 214 21.70 13.40 16.71
N ASP A 215 21.89 14.71 16.72
CA ASP A 215 21.03 15.69 17.40
C ASP A 215 19.85 16.14 16.53
N PHE A 216 19.12 15.17 16.00
CA PHE A 216 17.90 15.37 15.25
C PHE A 216 16.76 14.54 15.83
N LYS A 217 15.54 15.00 15.60
CA LYS A 217 14.29 14.29 15.82
C LYS A 217 13.50 14.26 14.53
N THR A 218 12.63 13.28 14.38
CA THR A 218 11.91 13.04 13.14
C THR A 218 10.42 12.99 13.37
N GLY A 219 9.62 13.81 12.68
CA GLY A 219 8.16 13.80 12.78
C GLY A 219 7.57 12.39 12.76
N GLY A 220 6.62 12.11 13.65
CA GLY A 220 6.07 10.78 13.94
C GLY A 220 6.89 9.92 14.92
N CYS A 221 8.16 10.25 15.16
CA CYS A 221 9.08 9.42 15.96
C CYS A 221 9.84 10.27 16.98
N TRP A 222 9.12 11.08 17.76
CA TRP A 222 9.67 11.79 18.92
C TRP A 222 8.58 12.13 19.95
N LEU A 223 9.01 12.23 21.21
CA LEU A 223 8.18 12.56 22.37
C LEU A 223 9.07 13.22 23.42
N PHE A 224 8.63 14.38 23.92
CA PHE A 224 9.23 15.02 25.09
C PHE A 224 8.44 14.60 26.33
N THR A 225 8.99 13.65 27.08
CA THR A 225 8.33 13.01 28.23
C THR A 225 8.08 13.95 29.41
N GLU A 226 8.83 15.05 29.46
CA GLU A 226 8.66 16.18 30.36
C GLU A 226 7.40 17.01 30.05
N VAL A 227 6.85 16.89 28.84
CA VAL A 227 5.61 17.56 28.41
C VAL A 227 4.42 16.59 28.36
N VAL A 228 4.65 15.37 27.88
CA VAL A 228 3.59 14.37 27.65
C VAL A 228 3.99 13.00 28.17
N PRO A 229 3.21 12.39 29.07
CA PRO A 229 3.54 11.07 29.58
C PRO A 229 3.35 9.99 28.49
N PRO A 230 4.23 8.97 28.42
CA PRO A 230 4.16 7.92 27.38
C PRO A 230 2.82 7.18 27.29
N ARG A 231 2.08 7.04 28.40
CA ARG A 231 0.76 6.37 28.42
C ARG A 231 -0.27 7.04 27.51
N GLU A 232 -0.23 8.37 27.37
CA GLU A 232 -1.15 9.11 26.49
C GLU A 232 -0.82 8.80 25.04
N ILE A 233 0.47 8.72 24.72
CA ILE A 233 0.96 8.42 23.37
C ILE A 233 0.67 6.99 22.96
N PHE A 234 0.75 6.04 23.90
CA PHE A 234 0.35 4.66 23.62
C PHE A 234 -1.09 4.56 23.08
N VAL A 235 -2.03 5.31 23.66
CA VAL A 235 -3.42 5.33 23.19
C VAL A 235 -3.51 5.94 21.79
N VAL A 236 -2.81 7.05 21.56
CA VAL A 236 -2.81 7.72 20.24
C VAL A 236 -2.23 6.81 19.16
N GLU A 237 -1.10 6.14 19.43
CA GLU A 237 -0.48 5.19 18.49
C GLU A 237 -1.41 4.01 18.20
N LEU A 238 -1.96 3.38 19.25
CA LEU A 238 -2.85 2.22 19.09
C LEU A 238 -4.08 2.56 18.22
N VAL A 239 -4.75 3.67 18.52
CA VAL A 239 -5.96 4.08 17.80
C VAL A 239 -5.60 4.53 16.38
N SER A 240 -4.51 5.28 16.20
CA SER A 240 -4.10 5.75 14.87
C SER A 240 -3.64 4.60 13.97
N ALA A 241 -2.91 3.63 14.51
CA ALA A 241 -2.53 2.41 13.81
C ALA A 241 -3.77 1.60 13.43
N THR A 242 -4.73 1.44 14.33
CA THR A 242 -6.00 0.74 14.05
C THR A 242 -6.75 1.42 12.90
N ILE A 243 -6.92 2.75 12.94
CA ILE A 243 -7.57 3.51 11.87
C ILE A 243 -6.81 3.32 10.55
N LEU A 244 -5.48 3.44 10.56
CA LEU A 244 -4.66 3.27 9.36
C LEU A 244 -4.84 1.88 8.76
N LEU A 245 -4.87 0.82 9.57
CA LEU A 245 -5.08 -0.54 9.07
C LEU A 245 -6.43 -0.67 8.36
N PHE A 246 -7.52 -0.20 8.95
CA PHE A 246 -8.84 -0.24 8.31
C PHE A 246 -8.89 0.57 7.00
N LEU A 247 -8.27 1.75 6.98
CA LEU A 247 -8.22 2.57 5.76
C LEU A 247 -7.38 1.91 4.67
N ALA A 248 -6.14 1.53 4.99
CA ALA A 248 -5.19 0.97 4.04
C ALA A 248 -5.65 -0.39 3.50
N PHE A 249 -6.20 -1.26 4.35
CA PHE A 249 -6.74 -2.54 3.90
C PHE A 249 -8.06 -2.37 3.16
N GLY A 250 -8.92 -1.44 3.57
CA GLY A 250 -10.18 -1.16 2.88
C GLY A 250 -9.97 -0.71 1.44
N VAL A 251 -8.99 0.17 1.20
CA VAL A 251 -8.72 0.71 -0.16
C VAL A 251 -7.67 -0.09 -0.94
N GLY A 252 -6.79 -0.81 -0.25
CA GLY A 252 -5.66 -1.53 -0.86
C GLY A 252 -5.85 -3.04 -0.97
N LEU A 253 -6.63 -3.65 -0.07
CA LEU A 253 -6.72 -5.10 0.07
C LEU A 253 -8.16 -5.66 0.08
N ASP A 254 -9.19 -4.83 0.06
CA ASP A 254 -10.58 -5.30 0.00
C ASP A 254 -11.01 -5.58 -1.46
N PRO A 255 -11.26 -6.85 -1.86
CA PRO A 255 -11.73 -7.21 -3.20
C PRO A 255 -13.07 -6.57 -3.57
N ARG A 256 -13.90 -6.20 -2.58
CA ARG A 256 -15.19 -5.53 -2.81
C ARG A 256 -14.96 -4.10 -3.30
N GLN A 257 -13.97 -3.41 -2.72
CA GLN A 257 -13.59 -2.07 -3.16
C GLN A 257 -12.81 -2.09 -4.47
N ALA A 258 -11.97 -3.10 -4.70
CA ALA A 258 -11.24 -3.26 -5.96
C ALA A 258 -12.14 -3.24 -7.20
N LYS A 259 -13.40 -3.71 -7.09
CA LYS A 259 -14.42 -3.66 -8.15
C LYS A 259 -14.92 -2.24 -8.47
N VAL A 260 -14.82 -1.31 -7.51
CA VAL A 260 -15.29 0.07 -7.63
C VAL A 260 -14.16 1.01 -8.06
N ILE A 261 -13.02 0.96 -7.37
CA ILE A 261 -11.91 1.91 -7.59
C ILE A 261 -10.89 1.41 -8.63
N GLY A 262 -10.91 0.11 -8.93
CA GLY A 262 -9.93 -0.54 -9.79
C GLY A 262 -8.54 -0.69 -9.15
N PRO A 263 -7.67 -1.51 -9.76
CA PRO A 263 -6.35 -1.85 -9.19
C PRO A 263 -5.34 -0.70 -9.24
N ALA A 264 -5.57 0.32 -10.06
CA ALA A 264 -4.63 1.43 -10.26
C ALA A 264 -4.71 2.50 -9.15
N LEU A 265 -5.87 2.67 -8.51
CA LEU A 265 -6.06 3.72 -7.49
C LEU A 265 -5.67 3.28 -6.07
N GLY A 266 -5.58 1.98 -5.81
CA GLY A 266 -5.20 1.43 -4.50
C GLY A 266 -3.95 2.10 -3.88
N PRO A 267 -2.80 2.15 -4.58
CA PRO A 267 -1.59 2.80 -4.07
C PRO A 267 -1.78 4.26 -3.63
N LEU A 268 -2.53 5.04 -4.41
CA LEU A 268 -2.82 6.45 -4.11
C LEU A 268 -3.70 6.58 -2.86
N LEU A 269 -4.74 5.76 -2.74
CA LEU A 269 -5.65 5.80 -1.59
C LEU A 269 -4.97 5.30 -0.31
N VAL A 270 -4.07 4.31 -0.40
CA VAL A 270 -3.21 3.91 0.72
C VAL A 270 -2.31 5.07 1.12
N GLY A 271 -1.72 5.78 0.16
CA GLY A 271 -0.92 6.97 0.47
C GLY A 271 -1.71 8.11 1.08
N LEU A 272 -2.93 8.37 0.61
CA LEU A 272 -3.84 9.32 1.23
C LEU A 272 -4.13 8.94 2.69
N SER A 273 -4.37 7.65 2.95
CA SER A 273 -4.61 7.15 4.32
C SER A 273 -3.42 7.42 5.25
N VAL A 274 -2.20 7.09 4.81
CA VAL A 274 -0.97 7.35 5.58
C VAL A 274 -0.73 8.85 5.78
N GLY A 275 -0.90 9.66 4.74
CA GLY A 275 -0.71 11.11 4.78
C GLY A 275 -1.68 11.81 5.72
N THR A 276 -2.97 11.48 5.60
CA THR A 276 -4.02 12.03 6.47
C THR A 276 -3.78 11.67 7.93
N MET A 277 -3.40 10.42 8.23
CA MET A 277 -3.10 10.01 9.61
C MET A 277 -1.82 10.64 10.16
N SER A 278 -0.79 10.79 9.32
CA SER A 278 0.44 11.52 9.67
C SER A 278 0.11 12.97 10.05
N PHE A 279 -0.76 13.62 9.29
CA PHE A 279 -1.18 14.99 9.57
C PHE A 279 -2.04 15.08 10.83
N ALA A 280 -3.13 14.31 10.91
CA ALA A 280 -4.13 14.40 11.98
C ALA A 280 -3.56 14.15 13.39
N SER A 281 -2.52 13.32 13.49
CA SER A 281 -1.93 12.95 14.78
C SER A 281 -0.83 13.91 15.25
N ALA A 282 -0.23 14.68 14.37
CA ALA A 282 1.09 15.28 14.61
C ALA A 282 1.11 16.70 15.18
N PHE A 283 0.03 17.47 15.04
CA PHE A 283 -0.03 18.85 15.57
C PHE A 283 -0.97 18.99 16.77
N THR A 284 -1.84 18.00 17.01
CA THR A 284 -2.92 18.11 18.00
C THR A 284 -2.43 18.03 19.45
N ARG A 285 -1.32 17.33 19.70
CA ARG A 285 -0.75 17.14 21.04
C ARG A 285 0.64 17.77 21.12
N TYR A 286 0.74 18.93 21.78
CA TYR A 286 2.03 19.57 22.05
C TYR A 286 2.96 18.64 22.85
N GLY A 287 4.25 18.60 22.47
CA GLY A 287 5.26 17.71 23.05
C GLY A 287 5.33 16.32 22.41
N TYR A 288 4.53 16.07 21.38
CA TYR A 288 4.51 14.80 20.64
C TYR A 288 4.62 15.04 19.13
N GLY A 289 5.34 14.15 18.44
CA GLY A 289 5.60 14.28 17.01
C GLY A 289 4.53 13.74 16.08
N GLY A 290 3.43 13.20 16.61
CA GLY A 290 2.44 12.44 15.85
C GLY A 290 2.70 10.94 15.86
N ALA A 291 1.70 10.20 15.39
CA ALA A 291 1.76 8.74 15.31
C ALA A 291 2.83 8.30 14.32
N GLY A 292 3.68 7.38 14.76
CA GLY A 292 4.76 6.83 13.95
C GLY A 292 4.21 5.98 12.80
N LEU A 293 3.15 5.21 13.07
CA LEU A 293 2.42 4.36 12.11
C LEU A 293 3.29 3.35 11.33
N ASN A 294 4.57 3.23 11.70
CA ASN A 294 5.55 2.34 11.10
C ASN A 294 6.68 2.09 12.12
N PRO A 295 6.70 0.90 12.77
CA PRO A 295 7.69 0.58 13.80
C PRO A 295 9.12 0.60 13.23
N ALA A 296 9.31 0.12 12.00
CA ALA A 296 10.62 0.14 11.35
C ALA A 296 11.08 1.57 11.12
N ARG A 297 10.22 2.49 10.67
CA ARG A 297 10.59 3.90 10.45
C ARG A 297 11.14 4.55 11.73
N CYS A 298 10.44 4.37 12.85
CA CYS A 298 10.91 4.91 14.13
C CYS A 298 12.17 4.20 14.64
N MET A 299 12.30 2.88 14.42
CA MET A 299 13.54 2.16 14.70
C MET A 299 14.73 2.77 13.94
N GLY A 300 14.58 3.04 12.64
CA GLY A 300 15.62 3.69 11.82
C GLY A 300 15.96 5.09 12.32
N ALA A 301 14.94 5.90 12.64
CA ALA A 301 15.15 7.23 13.21
C ALA A 301 16.00 7.18 14.49
N PHE A 302 15.77 6.21 15.39
CA PHE A 302 16.49 6.07 16.64
C PHE A 302 17.87 5.41 16.50
N VAL A 303 18.07 4.53 15.51
CA VAL A 303 19.41 4.05 15.12
C VAL A 303 20.29 5.22 14.68
N GLY A 304 19.75 6.13 13.86
CA GLY A 304 20.46 7.33 13.41
C GLY A 304 20.66 8.37 14.53
N SER A 305 19.64 8.56 15.37
CA SER A 305 19.64 9.52 16.48
C SER A 305 19.94 8.84 17.82
N ARG A 306 18.99 8.70 18.74
CA ARG A 306 19.15 8.03 20.05
C ARG A 306 17.89 7.26 20.40
N PHE A 307 18.05 6.10 21.05
CA PHE A 307 16.92 5.29 21.50
C PHE A 307 16.27 5.87 22.76
N PRO A 308 14.96 6.18 22.72
CA PRO A 308 14.23 6.53 23.92
C PRO A 308 13.74 5.28 24.65
N THR A 309 13.56 5.39 25.97
CA THR A 309 13.02 4.32 26.82
C THR A 309 11.58 3.94 26.48
N TRP A 310 10.83 4.81 25.81
CA TRP A 310 9.43 4.61 25.42
C TRP A 310 9.25 4.06 23.99
N HIS A 311 10.33 3.75 23.25
CA HIS A 311 10.24 3.29 21.85
C HIS A 311 9.38 2.03 21.69
N TRP A 312 9.30 1.18 22.71
CA TRP A 312 8.48 -0.03 22.73
C TRP A 312 7.01 0.23 22.37
N ILE A 313 6.50 1.46 22.59
CA ILE A 313 5.13 1.85 22.27
C ILE A 313 4.83 1.61 20.79
N HIS A 314 5.70 2.03 19.87
CA HIS A 314 5.47 1.87 18.43
C HIS A 314 5.40 0.40 18.02
N TRP A 315 5.95 -0.53 18.81
CA TRP A 315 5.87 -1.96 18.52
C TRP A 315 4.65 -2.62 19.15
N VAL A 316 4.40 -2.33 20.43
CA VAL A 316 3.33 -2.97 21.19
C VAL A 316 1.96 -2.43 20.79
N ALA A 317 1.83 -1.11 20.61
CA ALA A 317 0.57 -0.49 20.17
C ALA A 317 0.18 -0.98 18.77
N ASP A 318 1.12 -0.94 17.82
CA ASP A 318 0.93 -1.43 16.46
C ASP A 318 0.63 -2.93 16.43
N GLY A 319 1.33 -3.72 17.25
CA GLY A 319 1.07 -5.16 17.37
C GLY A 319 -0.35 -5.48 17.86
N ILE A 320 -0.85 -4.73 18.86
CA ILE A 320 -2.22 -4.87 19.34
C ILE A 320 -3.21 -4.43 18.24
N ALA A 321 -2.94 -3.34 17.52
CA ALA A 321 -3.75 -2.90 16.39
C ALA A 321 -3.86 -3.99 15.30
N CYS A 322 -2.76 -4.66 14.96
CA CYS A 322 -2.76 -5.79 14.02
C CYS A 322 -3.68 -6.92 14.46
N ILE A 323 -3.65 -7.27 15.75
CA ILE A 323 -4.49 -8.33 16.31
C ILE A 323 -5.96 -7.93 16.27
N ILE A 324 -6.30 -6.71 16.70
CA ILE A 324 -7.68 -6.17 16.65
C ILE A 324 -8.21 -6.24 15.22
N HIS A 325 -7.43 -5.71 14.27
CA HIS A 325 -7.78 -5.70 12.86
C HIS A 325 -7.93 -7.12 12.28
N GLY A 326 -7.01 -8.04 12.61
CA GLY A 326 -7.08 -9.44 12.18
C GLY A 326 -8.32 -10.17 12.72
N VAL A 327 -8.71 -9.92 13.98
CA VAL A 327 -9.94 -10.46 14.56
C VAL A 327 -11.17 -9.94 13.79
N CYS A 328 -11.21 -8.65 13.46
CA CYS A 328 -12.29 -8.10 12.63
C CYS A 328 -12.32 -8.73 11.23
N TYR A 329 -11.16 -8.92 10.60
CA TYR A 329 -11.02 -9.59 9.30
C TYR A 329 -11.50 -11.04 9.35
N TYR A 330 -11.29 -11.74 10.46
CA TYR A 330 -11.78 -13.10 10.63
C TYR A 330 -13.31 -13.17 10.75
N PHE A 331 -13.92 -12.25 11.50
CA PHE A 331 -15.37 -12.21 11.67
C PHE A 331 -16.12 -11.63 10.46
N ILE A 332 -15.48 -10.73 9.71
CA ILE A 332 -16.04 -10.05 8.53
C ILE A 332 -15.06 -10.25 7.37
N PRO A 333 -14.91 -11.48 6.85
CA PRO A 333 -13.96 -11.75 5.79
C PRO A 333 -14.42 -11.06 4.50
N PRO A 334 -13.52 -10.38 3.79
CA PRO A 334 -13.90 -9.71 2.55
C PRO A 334 -13.94 -10.67 1.35
N TRP A 335 -13.40 -11.90 1.52
CA TRP A 335 -13.59 -13.02 0.60
C TRP A 335 -14.54 -14.06 1.20
N THR A 336 -15.38 -14.65 0.37
CA THR A 336 -16.27 -15.75 0.73
C THR A 336 -16.09 -16.89 -0.25
N GLU A 337 -15.97 -18.11 0.26
CA GLU A 337 -15.95 -19.31 -0.57
C GLU A 337 -17.31 -19.49 -1.26
N VAL A 338 -17.33 -19.48 -2.59
CA VAL A 338 -18.51 -19.86 -3.36
C VAL A 338 -18.35 -21.35 -3.67
N ARG A 339 -19.00 -22.21 -2.89
CA ARG A 339 -19.13 -23.63 -3.26
C ARG A 339 -19.95 -23.69 -4.55
N GLN A 340 -19.33 -24.13 -5.65
CA GLN A 340 -20.03 -24.48 -6.88
C GLN A 340 -20.73 -25.82 -6.74
#